data_AF-A0A1X1ZWG4-F1
#
_entry.id   AF-A0A1X1ZWG4-F1
#
_cell.length_a   1.000
_cell.length_b   1.000
_cell.length_c   1.000
_cell.angle_alpha   90.00
_cell.angle_beta   90.00
_cell.angle_gamma   90.00
#
_symmetry.space_group_name_H-M   'P 1'
#
loop_
_entity.id
_entity.type
_entity.pdbx_description
1 polymer ?
#
loop_
_entity_poly.entity_id
_entity_poly.type
_entity_poly.pdbx_seq_one_letter_code
_entity_poly.pdbx_strand_id
1 'polypeptide(L)'
;MDSAAAGSGKLVVAEGASGMGKAALLDYALEYAHATGMKVLRCAVSEFETDYAFGTVLTLFLNYLSGLDRVARDGLLTGRAAICKSLFDHTDRALKRVVDNDQFPFIDGLYWLTVNITHDGPVIVLIDDIHCADRGFAPVLDLPDPPTGHAASCHRCHAA
;
A
#
# COMPACT_ATOMS: atom_id res chain seq x y z
N MET A 1 15.98 -7.79 -0.92
CA MET A 1 14.66 -8.36 -1.27
C MET A 1 14.55 -9.80 -0.80
N ASP A 2 15.64 -10.58 -0.78
CA ASP A 2 15.65 -11.96 -0.24
C ASP A 2 15.14 -12.06 1.20
N SER A 3 15.56 -11.15 2.08
CA SER A 3 15.06 -11.06 3.46
C SER A 3 13.54 -10.90 3.52
N ALA A 4 12.96 -10.09 2.63
CA ALA A 4 11.52 -9.85 2.58
C ALA A 4 10.76 -11.08 2.08
N ALA A 5 11.28 -11.73 1.04
CA ALA A 5 10.76 -13.00 0.54
C ALA A 5 10.81 -14.10 1.62
N ALA A 6 11.79 -14.04 2.52
CA ALA A 6 11.93 -14.93 3.68
C ALA A 6 11.07 -14.52 4.91
N GLY A 7 10.20 -13.51 4.80
CA GLY A 7 9.35 -13.08 5.91
C GLY A 7 10.07 -12.24 6.96
N SER A 8 11.09 -11.49 6.55
CA SER A 8 11.70 -10.44 7.36
C SER A 8 11.56 -9.10 6.65
N GLY A 9 10.64 -8.29 7.18
CA GLY A 9 10.30 -6.98 6.64
C GLY A 9 11.46 -6.00 6.56
N LYS A 10 11.43 -5.16 5.53
CA LYS A 10 12.44 -4.13 5.25
C LYS A 10 11.79 -2.91 4.63
N LEU A 11 12.18 -1.73 5.08
CA LEU A 11 11.95 -0.47 4.39
C LEU A 11 13.21 -0.08 3.60
N VAL A 12 13.06 0.21 2.31
CA VAL A 12 14.11 0.71 1.42
C VAL A 12 13.66 2.05 0.85
N VAL A 13 14.50 3.07 0.88
CA VAL A 13 14.21 4.35 0.21
C VAL A 13 15.27 4.60 -0.86
N ALA A 14 14.84 4.73 -2.12
CA ALA A 14 15.67 5.01 -3.28
C ALA A 14 15.61 6.49 -3.64
N GLU A 15 16.71 7.20 -3.39
CA GLU A 15 16.87 8.63 -3.67
C GLU A 15 17.83 8.86 -4.84
N GLY A 16 17.57 9.88 -5.65
CA GLY A 16 18.40 10.21 -6.80
C GLY A 16 17.75 11.26 -7.69
N ALA A 17 18.55 11.98 -8.50
CA ALA A 17 18.02 12.95 -9.44
C ALA A 17 17.12 12.30 -10.51
N SER A 18 16.33 13.12 -11.21
CA SER A 18 15.57 12.63 -12.38
C SER A 18 16.51 11.97 -13.39
N GLY A 19 16.10 10.84 -13.94
CA GLY A 19 16.91 10.07 -14.89
C GLY A 19 17.96 9.11 -14.28
N MET A 20 18.16 9.06 -12.95
CA MET A 20 19.11 8.12 -12.32
C MET A 20 18.61 6.66 -12.21
N GLY A 21 17.67 6.24 -13.05
CA GLY A 21 17.21 4.83 -13.08
C GLY A 21 16.30 4.40 -11.93
N LYS A 22 15.72 5.33 -11.14
CA LYS A 22 14.77 5.00 -10.06
C LYS A 22 13.55 4.21 -10.54
N ALA A 23 13.04 4.52 -11.74
CA ALA A 23 11.97 3.75 -12.36
C ALA A 23 12.41 2.31 -12.67
N ALA A 24 13.62 2.15 -13.24
CA ALA A 24 14.20 0.84 -13.50
C ALA A 24 14.42 0.02 -12.21
N LEU A 25 14.70 0.66 -11.07
CA LEU A 25 14.77 -0.02 -9.77
C LEU A 25 13.40 -0.56 -9.33
N LEU A 26 12.32 0.19 -9.52
CA LEU A 26 10.96 -0.27 -9.21
C LEU A 26 10.53 -1.41 -10.14
N ASP A 27 10.88 -1.33 -11.43
CA ASP A 27 10.59 -2.38 -12.39
C ASP A 27 11.38 -3.66 -12.08
N TYR A 28 12.65 -3.54 -11.69
CA TYR A 28 13.44 -4.68 -11.20
C TYR A 28 12.81 -5.31 -9.94
N ALA A 29 12.35 -4.48 -9.00
CA ALA A 29 11.69 -4.98 -7.79
C ALA A 29 10.37 -5.70 -8.11
N LEU A 30 9.62 -5.20 -9.10
CA LEU A 30 8.41 -5.85 -9.62
C LEU A 30 8.73 -7.22 -10.25
N GLU A 31 9.72 -7.28 -11.14
CA GLU A 31 10.16 -8.53 -11.76
C GLU A 31 10.62 -9.55 -10.72
N TYR A 32 11.41 -9.11 -9.73
CA TYR A 32 11.84 -9.96 -8.63
C TYR A 32 10.66 -10.51 -7.83
N ALA A 33 9.68 -9.66 -7.49
CA ALA A 33 8.51 -10.07 -6.73
C ALA A 33 7.70 -11.13 -7.48
N HIS A 34 7.49 -10.96 -8.78
CA HIS A 34 6.85 -11.97 -9.62
C HIS A 34 7.64 -13.28 -9.68
N ALA A 35 8.97 -13.22 -9.84
CA ALA A 35 9.82 -14.40 -9.91
C ALA A 35 9.83 -15.21 -8.59
N THR A 36 9.60 -14.53 -7.46
CA THR A 36 9.62 -15.12 -6.12
C THR A 36 8.23 -15.39 -5.55
N GLY A 37 7.16 -15.13 -6.31
CA GLY A 37 5.78 -15.33 -5.88
C GLY A 37 5.30 -14.36 -4.80
N MET A 38 5.99 -13.22 -4.62
CA MET A 38 5.52 -12.15 -3.73
C MET A 38 4.29 -11.46 -4.34
N LYS A 39 3.34 -11.08 -3.48
CA LYS A 39 2.23 -10.20 -3.85
C LYS A 39 2.74 -8.77 -4.01
N VAL A 40 2.22 -8.04 -4.99
CA VAL A 40 2.66 -6.68 -5.31
C VAL A 40 1.53 -5.70 -5.06
N LEU A 41 1.75 -4.76 -4.15
CA LEU A 41 0.92 -3.57 -4.00
C LEU A 41 1.71 -2.40 -4.62
N ARG A 42 1.16 -1.75 -5.65
CA ARG A 42 1.84 -0.65 -6.35
C ARG A 42 0.92 0.55 -6.53
N CYS A 43 1.45 1.74 -6.26
CA CYS A 43 0.85 3.00 -6.68
C CYS A 43 1.92 4.00 -7.12
N ALA A 44 1.51 4.97 -7.93
CA ALA A 44 2.27 6.18 -8.20
C ALA A 44 1.47 7.34 -7.63
N VAL A 45 2.13 8.18 -6.83
CA VAL A 45 1.47 9.30 -6.18
C VAL A 45 1.49 10.51 -7.12
N SER A 46 0.36 11.23 -7.21
CA SER A 46 0.28 12.45 -8.02
C SER A 46 0.08 13.69 -7.15
N GLU A 47 0.68 14.82 -7.55
CA GLU A 47 0.58 16.10 -6.83
C GLU A 47 -0.86 16.62 -6.66
N PHE A 48 -1.83 16.10 -7.43
CA PHE A 48 -3.23 16.52 -7.37
C PHE A 48 -4.06 15.82 -6.29
N GLU A 49 -3.49 14.87 -5.54
CA GLU A 49 -4.20 14.10 -4.51
C GLU A 49 -4.13 14.72 -3.10
N THR A 50 -3.64 15.96 -2.96
CA THR A 50 -3.42 16.59 -1.63
C THR A 50 -4.71 17.00 -0.91
N ASP A 51 -5.84 17.07 -1.61
CA ASP A 51 -7.14 17.45 -1.03
C ASP A 51 -7.87 16.27 -0.33
N TYR A 52 -7.33 15.05 -0.39
CA TYR A 52 -7.96 13.85 0.16
C TYR A 52 -7.04 13.14 1.16
N ALA A 53 -7.48 13.06 2.41
CA ALA A 53 -6.84 12.20 3.40
C ALA A 53 -6.88 10.74 2.90
N PHE A 54 -5.74 10.05 2.94
CA PHE A 54 -5.55 8.65 2.51
C PHE A 54 -5.58 8.38 1.01
N GLY A 55 -5.51 9.40 0.14
CA GLY A 55 -5.53 9.22 -1.32
C GLY A 55 -4.51 8.18 -1.79
N THR A 56 -3.27 8.30 -1.33
CA THR A 56 -2.18 7.37 -1.71
C THR A 56 -2.45 5.94 -1.24
N VAL A 57 -2.91 5.79 0.00
CA VAL A 57 -3.19 4.48 0.62
C VAL A 57 -4.35 3.79 -0.08
N LEU A 58 -5.39 4.53 -0.40
CA LEU A 58 -6.55 4.00 -1.10
C LEU A 58 -6.20 3.60 -2.52
N THR A 59 -5.45 4.41 -3.27
CA THR A 59 -4.96 4.05 -4.60
C THR A 59 -4.14 2.76 -4.57
N LEU A 60 -3.28 2.59 -3.56
CA LEU A 60 -2.49 1.36 -3.37
C LEU A 60 -3.37 0.10 -3.24
N PHE A 61 -4.35 0.14 -2.33
CA PHE A 61 -5.25 -1.01 -2.11
C PHE A 61 -6.24 -1.20 -3.26
N LEU A 62 -6.76 -0.11 -3.85
CA LEU A 62 -7.64 -0.16 -5.01
C LEU A 62 -6.96 -0.89 -6.16
N ASN A 63 -5.73 -0.50 -6.52
CA ASN A 63 -4.97 -1.15 -7.60
C ASN A 63 -4.82 -2.65 -7.36
N TYR A 64 -4.50 -3.05 -6.13
CA TYR A 64 -4.37 -4.46 -5.77
C TYR A 64 -5.71 -5.21 -5.85
N LEU A 65 -6.76 -4.69 -5.21
CA LEU A 65 -8.09 -5.32 -5.16
C LEU A 65 -8.76 -5.39 -6.54
N SER A 66 -8.48 -4.45 -7.43
CA SER A 66 -8.98 -4.44 -8.82
C SER A 66 -8.41 -5.58 -9.65
N GLY A 67 -7.21 -6.09 -9.32
CA GLY A 67 -6.61 -7.26 -9.97
C GLY A 67 -7.16 -8.60 -9.49
N LEU A 68 -7.96 -8.62 -8.43
CA LEU A 68 -8.54 -9.83 -7.86
C LEU A 68 -9.96 -10.09 -8.37
N ASP A 69 -10.33 -11.36 -8.45
CA ASP A 69 -11.74 -11.73 -8.62
C ASP A 69 -12.57 -11.37 -7.37
N ARG A 70 -13.90 -11.45 -7.53
CA ARG A 70 -14.84 -11.06 -6.48
C ARG A 70 -14.69 -11.89 -5.20
N VAL A 71 -14.40 -13.19 -5.31
CA VAL A 71 -14.33 -14.11 -4.16
C VAL A 71 -13.07 -13.82 -3.36
N ALA A 72 -11.92 -13.68 -4.03
CA ALA A 72 -10.66 -13.32 -3.41
C ALA A 72 -10.74 -11.94 -2.74
N ARG A 73 -11.32 -10.95 -3.42
CA ARG A 73 -11.55 -9.61 -2.86
C ARG A 73 -12.43 -9.65 -1.61
N ASP A 74 -13.56 -10.36 -1.67
CA ASP A 74 -14.49 -10.47 -0.54
C ASP A 74 -13.84 -11.17 0.65
N GLY A 75 -12.96 -12.17 0.42
CA GLY A 75 -12.21 -12.87 1.46
C GLY A 75 -11.22 -11.98 2.21
N LEU A 76 -10.56 -11.06 1.50
CA LEU A 76 -9.63 -10.09 2.11
C LEU A 76 -10.34 -9.00 2.92
N LEU A 77 -11.57 -8.65 2.56
CA LEU A 77 -12.37 -7.62 3.24
C LEU A 77 -13.29 -8.24 4.31
N THR A 78 -12.76 -9.12 5.15
CA THR A 78 -13.49 -9.78 6.24
C THR A 78 -12.97 -9.37 7.62
N GLY A 79 -13.71 -9.71 8.68
CA GLY A 79 -13.33 -9.38 10.05
C GLY A 79 -13.21 -7.87 10.25
N ARG A 80 -12.10 -7.43 10.86
CA ARG A 80 -11.83 -5.99 11.09
C ARG A 80 -11.61 -5.21 9.79
N ALA A 81 -11.14 -5.85 8.72
CA ALA A 81 -11.00 -5.23 7.41
C ALA A 81 -12.35 -4.96 6.70
N ALA A 82 -13.47 -5.51 7.19
CA ALA A 82 -14.77 -5.36 6.56
C ALA A 82 -15.27 -3.89 6.56
N ILE A 83 -14.82 -3.07 7.50
CA ILE A 83 -15.15 -1.63 7.54
C ILE A 83 -14.64 -0.89 6.29
N CYS A 84 -13.54 -1.36 5.72
CA CYS A 84 -12.92 -0.78 4.53
C CYS A 84 -13.67 -1.12 3.24
N LYS A 85 -14.64 -2.05 3.23
CA LYS A 85 -15.46 -2.32 2.02
C LYS A 85 -16.02 -1.03 1.44
N SER A 86 -16.56 -0.19 2.32
CA SER A 86 -17.15 1.08 1.94
C SER A 86 -16.17 2.03 1.23
N LEU A 87 -14.87 1.95 1.52
CA LEU A 87 -13.83 2.77 0.88
C LEU A 87 -13.60 2.41 -0.58
N PHE A 88 -13.87 1.15 -0.96
CA PHE A 88 -13.54 0.60 -2.27
C PHE A 88 -14.75 0.48 -3.21
N ASP A 89 -15.95 0.82 -2.75
CA ASP A 89 -17.19 0.83 -3.55
C ASP A 89 -17.28 2.03 -4.53
N HIS A 90 -16.14 2.65 -4.89
CA HIS A 90 -16.00 3.72 -5.89
C HIS A 90 -17.01 4.88 -5.78
N THR A 91 -17.14 5.50 -4.60
CA THR A 91 -17.96 6.72 -4.46
C THR A 91 -17.27 7.79 -3.63
N ASP A 92 -17.32 9.04 -4.10
CA ASP A 92 -16.88 10.24 -3.34
C ASP A 92 -17.52 10.33 -1.94
N ARG A 93 -18.69 9.69 -1.78
CA ARG A 93 -19.40 9.58 -0.50
C ARG A 93 -18.65 8.75 0.54
N ALA A 94 -17.89 7.73 0.14
CA ALA A 94 -17.11 6.92 1.06
C ALA A 94 -15.93 7.71 1.62
N LEU A 95 -15.21 8.43 0.75
CA LEU A 95 -14.11 9.31 1.12
C LEU A 95 -14.57 10.44 2.04
N LYS A 96 -15.69 11.07 1.71
CA LYS A 96 -16.29 12.10 2.57
C LYS A 96 -16.63 11.58 3.96
N ARG A 97 -17.08 10.31 4.09
CA ARG A 97 -17.31 9.69 5.41
C ARG A 97 -16.02 9.46 6.20
N VAL A 98 -14.87 9.24 5.56
CA VAL A 98 -13.59 9.13 6.29
C VAL A 98 -13.19 10.48 6.87
N VAL A 99 -13.38 11.54 6.09
CA VAL A 99 -13.04 12.91 6.51
C VAL A 99 -14.01 13.41 7.59
N ASP A 100 -15.30 13.11 7.46
CA ASP A 100 -16.35 13.54 8.40
C ASP A 100 -16.43 12.69 9.68
N ASN A 101 -15.88 11.46 9.71
CA ASN A 101 -15.88 10.57 10.88
C ASN A 101 -14.48 10.43 11.51
N ASP A 102 -14.41 9.76 12.67
CA ASP A 102 -13.15 9.28 13.23
C ASP A 102 -12.43 8.37 12.22
N GLN A 103 -11.18 8.71 11.88
CA GLN A 103 -10.34 8.00 10.92
C GLN A 103 -9.79 6.69 11.50
N PHE A 104 -9.76 6.57 12.83
CA PHE A 104 -9.15 5.44 13.54
C PHE A 104 -9.69 4.07 13.12
N PRO A 105 -11.02 3.84 12.98
CA PRO A 105 -11.56 2.56 12.53
C PRO A 105 -11.12 2.17 11.12
N PHE A 106 -10.90 3.14 10.24
CA PHE A 106 -10.42 2.89 8.87
C PHE A 106 -8.93 2.58 8.84
N ILE A 107 -8.11 3.27 9.65
CA ILE A 107 -6.70 2.93 9.82
C ILE A 107 -6.55 1.50 10.33
N ASP A 108 -7.31 1.14 11.36
CA ASP A 108 -7.31 -0.22 11.90
C ASP A 108 -7.79 -1.26 10.87
N GLY A 109 -8.83 -0.94 10.11
CA GLY A 109 -9.31 -1.79 9.03
C GLY A 109 -8.27 -2.00 7.93
N LEU A 110 -7.53 -0.96 7.53
CA LEU A 110 -6.46 -1.04 6.52
C LEU A 110 -5.26 -1.84 7.03
N TYR A 111 -4.94 -1.73 8.33
CA TYR A 111 -3.97 -2.61 8.97
C TYR A 111 -4.41 -4.08 8.87
N TRP A 112 -5.65 -4.41 9.23
CA TRP A 112 -6.15 -5.79 9.12
C TRP A 112 -6.28 -6.28 7.67
N LEU A 113 -6.56 -5.38 6.73
CA LEU A 113 -6.49 -5.71 5.30
C LEU A 113 -5.06 -6.10 4.90
N THR A 114 -4.06 -5.40 5.40
CA THR A 114 -2.65 -5.74 5.18
C THR A 114 -2.30 -7.10 5.80
N VAL A 115 -2.80 -7.40 6.99
CA VAL A 115 -2.66 -8.72 7.63
C VAL A 115 -3.30 -9.81 6.75
N ASN A 116 -4.52 -9.60 6.25
CA ASN A 116 -5.20 -10.56 5.39
C ASN A 116 -4.43 -10.79 4.08
N ILE A 117 -3.91 -9.71 3.47
CA ILE A 117 -3.10 -9.82 2.25
C ILE A 117 -1.82 -10.59 2.53
N THR A 118 -1.14 -10.37 3.65
CA THR A 118 0.13 -11.04 4.00
C THR A 118 -0.03 -12.48 4.51
N HIS A 119 -1.26 -12.96 4.72
CA HIS A 119 -1.54 -14.31 5.22
C HIS A 119 -0.92 -15.40 4.35
N ASP A 120 -1.15 -15.34 3.02
CA ASP A 120 -0.70 -16.39 2.10
C ASP A 120 0.70 -16.13 1.53
N GLY A 121 1.55 -15.40 2.25
CA GLY A 121 2.95 -15.19 1.89
C GLY A 121 3.37 -13.72 1.69
N PRO A 122 4.62 -13.50 1.28
CA PRO A 122 5.28 -12.20 1.28
C PRO A 122 4.64 -11.17 0.36
N VAL A 123 4.75 -9.90 0.77
CA VAL A 123 4.24 -8.74 0.04
C VAL A 123 5.37 -7.75 -0.19
N ILE A 124 5.41 -7.17 -1.40
CA ILE A 124 6.17 -5.97 -1.68
C ILE A 124 5.21 -4.80 -1.91
N VAL A 125 5.51 -3.67 -1.27
CA VAL A 125 4.82 -2.39 -1.48
C VAL A 125 5.74 -1.47 -2.25
N LEU A 126 5.32 -1.06 -3.44
CA LEU A 126 6.05 -0.20 -4.36
C LEU A 126 5.31 1.13 -4.49
N ILE A 127 5.92 2.22 -4.02
CA ILE A 127 5.34 3.56 -4.11
C ILE A 127 6.27 4.46 -4.90
N ASP A 128 5.81 4.88 -6.07
CA ASP A 128 6.49 5.90 -6.86
C ASP A 128 6.06 7.30 -6.40
N ASP A 129 6.97 8.25 -6.47
CA ASP A 129 6.73 9.66 -6.14
C ASP A 129 6.15 9.92 -4.73
N ILE A 130 6.57 9.16 -3.70
CA ILE A 130 6.09 9.31 -2.31
C ILE A 130 6.18 10.75 -1.75
N HIS A 131 7.07 11.59 -2.27
CA HIS A 131 7.18 13.00 -1.89
C HIS A 131 5.90 13.80 -2.19
N CYS A 132 5.07 13.33 -3.12
CA CYS A 132 3.76 13.88 -3.45
C CYS A 132 2.64 13.36 -2.53
N ALA A 133 2.93 12.47 -1.57
CA ALA A 133 1.92 11.80 -0.76
C ALA A 133 1.21 12.75 0.19
N ASP A 134 -0.08 12.49 0.41
CA ASP A 134 -0.89 13.22 1.36
C ASP A 134 -0.39 13.02 2.81
N ARG A 135 -0.69 13.96 3.70
CA ARG A 135 -0.25 13.89 5.11
C ARG A 135 -0.79 12.65 5.85
N GLY A 136 -1.87 12.02 5.35
CA GLY A 136 -2.44 10.79 5.92
C GLY A 136 -1.61 9.54 5.63
N PHE A 137 -0.56 9.63 4.81
CA PHE A 137 0.31 8.49 4.48
C PHE A 137 1.31 8.13 5.60
N ALA A 138 1.80 9.11 6.37
CA ALA A 138 2.85 8.89 7.37
C ALA A 138 2.50 7.84 8.46
N PRO A 139 1.28 7.80 9.04
CA PRO A 139 0.91 6.79 10.02
C PRO A 139 0.88 5.35 9.48
N VAL A 140 0.76 5.18 8.16
CA VAL A 140 0.74 3.85 7.52
C VAL A 140 2.14 3.25 7.43
N LEU A 141 3.18 4.09 7.37
CA LEU A 141 4.57 3.64 7.40
C LEU A 141 5.02 3.12 8.77
N ASP A 142 4.41 3.66 9.83
CA ASP A 142 4.70 3.30 11.23
C ASP A 142 3.77 2.19 11.76
N LEU A 143 2.99 1.53 10.89
CA LEU A 143 2.22 0.37 11.31
C LEU A 143 3.18 -0.73 11.78
N PRO A 144 2.90 -1.37 12.93
CA PRO A 144 3.72 -2.49 13.39
C PRO A 144 3.71 -3.57 12.33
N ASP A 145 4.85 -4.28 12.18
CA ASP A 145 4.92 -5.44 11.32
C ASP A 145 3.73 -6.36 11.63
N PRO A 146 2.97 -6.80 10.62
CA PRO A 146 1.92 -7.76 10.86
C PRO A 146 2.56 -8.98 11.55
N PRO A 147 1.85 -9.67 12.46
CA PRO A 147 2.39 -10.79 13.22
C PRO A 147 2.92 -11.94 12.33
N THR A 148 2.67 -11.86 11.02
CA THR A 148 3.12 -12.77 9.98
C THR A 148 4.54 -12.48 9.48
N GLY A 149 5.16 -11.31 9.72
CA GLY A 149 6.55 -10.99 9.35
C GLY A 149 6.80 -10.61 7.87
N HIS A 150 5.76 -10.58 7.04
CA HIS A 150 5.87 -10.67 5.58
C HIS A 150 5.89 -9.35 4.78
N ALA A 151 6.03 -8.18 5.40
CA ALA A 151 5.88 -6.89 4.71
C ALA A 151 7.21 -6.22 4.35
N ALA A 152 7.47 -5.93 3.07
CA ALA A 152 8.55 -5.04 2.65
C ALA A 152 8.03 -3.79 1.95
N SER A 153 8.58 -2.65 2.34
CA SER A 153 8.23 -1.33 1.81
C SER A 153 9.41 -0.74 1.04
N CYS A 154 9.20 -0.25 -0.18
CA CYS A 154 10.21 0.46 -0.96
C CYS A 154 9.64 1.82 -1.42
N HIS A 155 10.34 2.92 -1.11
CA HIS A 155 9.88 4.29 -1.36
C HIS A 155 10.92 5.15 -2.07
N ARG A 156 10.51 6.32 -2.60
CA ARG A 156 11.34 7.22 -3.42
C ARG A 156 11.41 8.63 -2.82
N CYS A 157 12.50 9.04 -2.18
CA CYS A 157 12.62 10.42 -1.69
C CYS A 157 13.25 11.38 -2.73
N HIS A 158 12.69 12.59 -2.84
CA HIS A 158 13.39 13.77 -3.34
C HIS A 158 13.02 14.96 -2.44
N ALA A 159 14.04 15.70 -2.01
CA ALA A 159 13.92 17.05 -1.48
C ALA A 159 14.43 18.01 -2.57
N ALA A 160 13.65 19.04 -2.86
CA ALA A 160 14.18 20.30 -3.35
C ALA A 160 14.55 21.16 -2.13
#